data_AF-A0A9R0WGS1-F1
#
_entry.id   AF-A0A9R0WGS1-F1
#
_cell.length_a   1.000
_cell.length_b   1.000
_cell.length_c   1.000
_cell.angle_alpha   90.00
_cell.angle_beta   90.00
_cell.angle_gamma   90.00
#
_symmetry.space_group_name_H-M   'P 1'
#
loop_
_entity.id
_entity.type
_entity.pdbx_description
1 polymer ?
#
loop_
_entity_poly.entity_id
_entity_poly.type
_entity_poly.pdbx_seq_one_letter_code
_entity_poly.pdbx_strand_id
1 'polypeptide(L)'
;MAARPTPSPASTPRRHHHHLNPAAMPGRRNRQLTRCFPEPLPNPPPSPNPPNPLLSLLTAVPDWADAVSERRIREPRPLYTHEQWREHRSSLRHLRHLLSSLSSRVILSLVPPVSAFTAFAAAVATYNTLAPDYALTASSLPYQLTAPALALLLVFRTEASYARFDEGRKAWMRVLAGATELAGMVMHSCAAGERGDNDTGTGALVNYILAFPVALKVSERDPPLLHITVSCVFLIMLVL
;
A
#
# COMPACT_ATOMS: atom_id res chain seq x y z
N MET A 1 47.56 48.11 5.51
CA MET A 1 48.00 47.49 6.77
C MET A 1 46.89 47.70 7.80
N ALA A 2 45.97 46.74 7.91
CA ALA A 2 44.94 46.74 8.96
C ALA A 2 44.54 45.27 9.20
N ALA A 3 44.92 44.77 10.37
CA ALA A 3 44.78 43.38 10.77
C ALA A 3 43.33 43.04 11.13
N ARG A 4 42.87 41.85 10.74
CA ARG A 4 41.61 41.25 11.15
C ARG A 4 41.75 40.74 12.59
N PRO A 5 40.83 41.05 13.53
CA PRO A 5 40.86 40.46 14.86
C PRO A 5 40.45 38.98 14.83
N THR A 6 41.10 38.18 15.67
CA THR A 6 40.90 36.75 15.87
C THR A 6 39.59 36.45 16.63
N PRO A 7 38.87 35.35 16.35
CA PRO A 7 37.72 34.96 17.16
C PRO A 7 38.15 34.29 18.47
N SER A 8 37.55 34.76 19.57
CA SER A 8 37.68 34.28 20.96
C SER A 8 37.12 32.84 21.13
N PRO A 9 37.66 32.00 22.03
CA PRO A 9 37.26 30.61 22.17
C PRO A 9 35.86 30.41 22.77
N ALA A 10 35.23 29.32 22.32
CA ALA A 10 33.88 28.90 22.61
C ALA A 10 33.55 28.77 24.11
N SER A 11 32.45 29.41 24.53
CA SER A 11 31.78 29.10 25.79
C SER A 11 30.80 27.95 25.58
N THR A 12 31.13 26.79 26.14
CA THR A 12 30.24 25.65 26.27
C THR A 12 29.18 25.95 27.34
N PRO A 13 27.87 25.75 27.09
CA PRO A 13 26.90 25.77 28.16
C PRO A 13 27.01 24.48 28.98
N ARG A 14 27.36 24.65 30.25
CA ARG A 14 27.46 23.64 31.30
C ARG A 14 26.10 22.94 31.47
N ARG A 15 26.00 21.73 30.92
CA ARG A 15 24.78 20.90 30.99
C ARG A 15 24.66 20.31 32.41
N HIS A 16 23.72 20.82 33.20
CA HIS A 16 23.36 20.22 34.48
C HIS A 16 22.78 18.81 34.23
N HIS A 17 23.52 17.79 34.66
CA HIS A 17 23.03 16.42 34.71
C HIS A 17 22.09 16.27 35.90
N HIS A 18 20.78 16.31 35.66
CA HIS A 18 19.83 15.72 36.59
C HIS A 18 19.86 14.20 36.41
N HIS A 19 20.43 13.51 37.41
CA HIS A 19 20.28 12.07 37.59
C HIS A 19 18.81 11.78 37.91
N LEU A 20 18.06 11.30 36.91
CA LEU A 20 16.75 10.68 37.12
C LEU A 20 16.95 9.19 37.37
N ASN A 21 16.53 8.77 38.56
CA ASN A 21 16.52 7.40 39.08
C ASN A 21 15.64 6.49 38.17
N PRO A 22 16.07 5.30 37.76
CA PRO A 22 15.28 4.42 36.90
C PRO A 22 14.35 3.56 37.77
N ALA A 23 13.28 4.16 38.30
CA ALA A 23 12.25 3.43 39.01
C ALA A 23 10.88 4.04 38.68
N ALA A 24 10.25 3.47 37.66
CA ALA A 24 8.80 3.42 37.40
C ALA A 24 8.58 3.37 35.88
N MET A 25 8.50 2.17 35.32
CA MET A 25 7.86 1.94 34.03
C MET A 25 6.35 2.12 34.23
N PRO A 26 5.67 3.13 33.65
CA PRO A 26 4.23 3.06 33.53
C PRO A 26 3.93 2.06 32.42
N GLY A 27 3.17 1.03 32.79
CA GLY A 27 2.77 -0.08 31.94
C GLY A 27 2.34 0.37 30.55
N ARG A 28 2.88 -0.33 29.57
CA ARG A 28 2.55 -0.31 28.15
C ARG A 28 1.02 -0.45 28.01
N ARG A 29 0.30 0.68 27.97
CA ARG A 29 -1.15 0.73 27.78
C ARG A 29 -1.42 0.30 26.35
N ASN A 30 -1.61 -1.01 26.18
CA ASN A 30 -2.00 -1.63 24.93
C ASN A 30 -3.36 -1.03 24.56
N ARG A 31 -3.37 0.01 23.72
CA ARG A 31 -4.58 0.47 23.05
C ARG A 31 -4.97 -0.61 22.04
N GLN A 32 -5.54 -1.69 22.55
CA GLN A 32 -6.42 -2.53 21.75
C GLN A 32 -7.58 -1.64 21.35
N LEU A 33 -7.50 -1.09 20.13
CA LEU A 33 -8.70 -0.75 19.38
C LEU A 33 -9.50 -2.05 19.32
N THR A 34 -10.50 -2.15 20.19
CA THR A 34 -11.52 -3.17 20.15
C THR A 34 -12.12 -3.15 18.75
N ARG A 35 -11.74 -4.13 17.93
CA ARG A 35 -12.53 -4.51 16.76
C ARG A 35 -13.92 -4.83 17.31
N CYS A 36 -14.94 -4.06 16.92
CA CYS A 36 -16.33 -4.28 17.35
C CYS A 36 -16.96 -5.59 16.82
N PHE A 37 -16.16 -6.51 16.27
CA PHE A 37 -16.62 -7.80 15.78
C PHE A 37 -15.71 -8.90 16.31
N PRO A 38 -16.26 -9.90 17.03
CA PRO A 38 -15.60 -11.19 17.18
C PRO A 38 -15.39 -11.75 15.78
N GLU A 39 -14.14 -11.93 15.38
CA GLU A 39 -13.78 -12.63 14.15
C GLU A 39 -14.27 -14.08 14.30
N PRO A 40 -15.22 -14.58 13.48
CA PRO A 40 -15.52 -16.00 13.48
C PRO A 40 -14.21 -16.73 13.14
N LEU A 41 -13.86 -17.74 13.94
CA LEU A 41 -12.78 -18.67 13.61
C LEU A 41 -12.85 -19.02 12.12
N PRO A 42 -11.74 -18.96 11.36
CA PRO A 42 -11.79 -19.31 9.95
C PRO A 42 -12.19 -20.76 9.88
N ASN A 43 -13.39 -21.05 9.35
CA ASN A 43 -13.66 -22.39 8.87
C ASN A 43 -12.56 -22.73 7.87
N PRO A 44 -11.88 -23.88 7.99
CA PRO A 44 -10.92 -24.30 6.99
C PRO A 44 -11.63 -24.26 5.62
N PRO A 45 -10.99 -23.71 4.58
CA PRO A 45 -11.62 -23.63 3.27
C PRO A 45 -12.07 -25.04 2.84
N PRO A 46 -13.26 -25.19 2.25
CA PRO A 46 -13.68 -26.47 1.71
C PRO A 46 -12.60 -26.94 0.73
N SER A 47 -12.04 -28.13 0.97
CA SER A 47 -11.05 -28.73 0.08
C SER A 47 -11.66 -28.85 -1.32
N PRO A 48 -11.14 -28.17 -2.35
CA PRO A 48 -11.60 -28.40 -3.70
C PRO A 48 -11.06 -29.77 -4.11
N ASN A 49 -11.96 -30.75 -4.22
CA ASN A 49 -11.69 -31.99 -4.96
C ASN A 49 -11.12 -31.60 -6.33
N PRO A 50 -9.95 -32.10 -6.77
CA PRO A 50 -9.37 -31.68 -8.03
C PRO A 50 -9.90 -32.52 -9.19
N PRO A 51 -10.70 -31.97 -10.13
CA PRO A 51 -10.67 -32.47 -11.49
C PRO A 51 -9.48 -31.80 -12.18
N ASN A 52 -8.44 -32.60 -12.44
CA ASN A 52 -7.27 -32.33 -13.30
C ASN A 52 -6.03 -31.68 -12.63
N PRO A 53 -4.86 -32.36 -12.63
CA PRO A 53 -3.61 -31.87 -12.01
C PRO A 53 -3.03 -30.63 -12.71
N LEU A 54 -3.31 -30.45 -14.00
CA LEU A 54 -2.89 -29.28 -14.77
C LEU A 54 -3.64 -28.02 -14.34
N LEU A 55 -4.93 -28.15 -14.03
CA LEU A 55 -5.74 -27.02 -13.60
C LEU A 55 -5.28 -26.55 -12.21
N SER A 56 -5.00 -27.48 -11.29
CA SER A 56 -4.46 -27.15 -9.97
C SER A 56 -3.10 -26.46 -10.02
N LEU A 57 -2.24 -26.80 -10.99
CA LEU A 57 -0.94 -26.15 -11.14
C LEU A 57 -1.10 -24.73 -11.69
N LEU A 58 -2.05 -24.52 -12.60
CA LEU A 58 -2.38 -23.21 -13.17
C LEU A 58 -3.04 -22.27 -12.15
N THR A 59 -3.84 -22.78 -11.21
CA THR A 59 -4.47 -21.97 -10.16
C THR A 59 -3.59 -21.78 -8.92
N ALA A 60 -2.69 -22.71 -8.62
CA ALA A 60 -1.81 -22.65 -7.45
C ALA A 60 -0.94 -21.38 -7.41
N VAL A 61 -0.52 -20.85 -8.56
CA VAL A 61 0.32 -19.64 -8.59
C VAL A 61 -0.46 -18.35 -8.34
N PRO A 62 -1.61 -18.09 -9.00
CA PRO A 62 -2.53 -17.01 -8.61
C PRO A 62 -2.91 -17.06 -7.13
N ASP A 63 -3.30 -18.22 -6.63
CA ASP A 63 -3.74 -18.41 -5.24
C ASP A 63 -2.59 -18.15 -4.24
N TRP A 64 -1.38 -18.56 -4.59
CA TRP A 64 -0.18 -18.25 -3.81
C TRP A 64 0.14 -16.74 -3.82
N ALA A 65 0.01 -16.06 -4.96
CA ALA A 65 0.24 -14.62 -5.06
C ALA A 65 -0.80 -13.80 -4.28
N ASP A 66 -2.04 -14.30 -4.17
CA ASP A 66 -3.09 -13.69 -3.36
C ASP A 66 -2.89 -13.93 -1.86
N ALA A 67 -2.54 -15.16 -1.45
CA ALA A 67 -2.13 -15.46 -0.07
C ALA A 67 -0.86 -14.66 0.35
N VAL A 68 0.04 -14.46 -0.61
CA VAL A 68 1.01 -13.36 -0.75
C VAL A 68 0.65 -12.07 -0.03
N SER A 69 -0.39 -11.48 -0.61
CA SER A 69 -0.75 -10.09 -0.39
C SER A 69 -1.69 -9.90 0.78
N GLU A 70 -2.55 -10.88 1.04
CA GLU A 70 -3.45 -10.85 2.17
C GLU A 70 -2.67 -10.76 3.49
N ARG A 71 -1.52 -11.45 3.59
CA ARG A 71 -0.58 -11.31 4.72
C ARG A 71 -0.11 -9.87 4.89
N ARG A 72 0.30 -9.21 3.80
CA ARG A 72 0.79 -7.82 3.83
C ARG A 72 -0.29 -6.81 4.24
N ILE A 73 -1.57 -7.09 3.94
CA ILE A 73 -2.69 -6.23 4.36
C ILE A 73 -2.97 -6.37 5.87
N ARG A 74 -2.76 -7.57 6.43
CA ARG A 74 -2.97 -7.87 7.86
C ARG A 74 -1.86 -7.33 8.75
N GLU A 75 -0.68 -7.06 8.20
CA GLU A 75 0.45 -6.53 8.97
C GLU A 75 0.27 -5.04 9.30
N PRO A 76 0.14 -4.66 10.58
CA PRO A 76 0.10 -3.25 10.96
C PRO A 76 1.45 -2.60 10.64
N ARG A 77 1.42 -1.40 10.01
CA ARG A 77 2.65 -0.69 9.66
C ARG A 77 3.45 -0.40 10.94
N PRO A 78 4.68 -0.94 11.09
CA PRO A 78 5.45 -0.72 12.30
C PRO A 78 5.84 0.75 12.42
N LEU A 79 5.77 1.28 13.65
CA LEU A 79 6.27 2.62 13.96
C LEU A 79 7.78 2.64 13.75
N TYR A 80 8.25 3.72 13.13
CA TYR A 80 9.63 3.83 12.69
C TYR A 80 10.57 3.98 13.89
N THR A 81 11.44 3.00 14.13
CA THR A 81 12.34 2.99 15.30
C THR A 81 13.69 3.66 15.01
N HIS A 82 14.42 4.06 16.05
CA HIS A 82 15.76 4.66 15.90
C HIS A 82 16.76 3.74 15.17
N GLU A 83 16.67 2.42 15.37
CA GLU A 83 17.51 1.48 14.64
C GLU A 83 17.13 1.40 13.15
N GLN A 84 15.84 1.53 12.82
CA GLN A 84 15.40 1.65 11.42
C GLN A 84 15.91 2.93 10.76
N TRP A 85 16.09 4.04 11.50
CA TRP A 85 16.74 5.28 11.00
C TRP A 85 18.21 5.04 10.66
N ARG A 86 18.93 4.25 11.45
CA ARG A 86 20.33 3.89 11.18
C ARG A 86 20.45 2.97 9.98
N GLU A 87 19.57 1.96 9.87
CA GLU A 87 19.49 1.11 8.69
C GLU A 87 19.12 1.88 7.41
N HIS A 88 18.33 2.94 7.55
CA HIS A 88 17.98 3.80 6.43
C HIS A 88 19.22 4.41 5.77
N ARG A 89 20.26 4.80 6.55
CA ARG A 89 21.49 5.40 6.00
C ARG A 89 22.35 4.44 5.18
N SER A 90 22.07 3.13 5.19
CA SER A 90 22.82 2.17 4.37
C SER A 90 22.60 2.41 2.86
N SER A 91 23.68 2.38 2.09
CA SER A 91 23.65 2.58 0.62
C SER A 91 22.94 1.44 -0.13
N LEU A 92 22.81 0.26 0.49
CA LEU A 92 22.07 -0.89 -0.02
C LEU A 92 20.54 -0.74 0.06
N ARG A 93 20.04 0.42 0.51
CA ARG A 93 18.60 0.74 0.55
C ARG A 93 17.93 0.52 -0.80
N HIS A 94 18.50 1.06 -1.88
CA HIS A 94 17.90 0.95 -3.21
C HIS A 94 17.83 -0.50 -3.67
N LEU A 95 18.88 -1.28 -3.43
CA LEU A 95 18.94 -2.69 -3.81
C LEU A 95 17.93 -3.53 -3.01
N ARG A 96 17.81 -3.31 -1.69
CA ARG A 96 16.79 -3.95 -0.84
C ARG A 96 15.37 -3.57 -1.26
N HIS A 97 15.12 -2.32 -1.63
CA HIS A 97 13.81 -1.91 -2.13
C HIS A 97 13.52 -2.47 -3.52
N LEU A 98 14.52 -2.56 -4.41
CA LEU A 98 14.35 -3.21 -5.70
C LEU A 98 14.04 -4.70 -5.52
N LEU A 99 14.83 -5.43 -4.74
CA LEU A 99 14.60 -6.85 -4.42
C LEU A 99 13.26 -7.07 -3.70
N SER A 100 12.89 -6.18 -2.77
CA SER A 100 11.57 -6.23 -2.12
C SER A 100 10.44 -5.88 -3.09
N SER A 101 10.67 -5.00 -4.06
CA SER A 101 9.70 -4.66 -5.10
C SER A 101 9.53 -5.81 -6.09
N LEU A 102 10.61 -6.58 -6.36
CA LEU A 102 10.58 -7.82 -7.12
C LEU A 102 9.67 -8.91 -6.50
N SER A 103 9.35 -8.80 -5.21
CA SER A 103 8.34 -9.66 -4.54
C SER A 103 6.90 -9.16 -4.66
N SER A 104 6.65 -8.11 -5.45
CA SER A 104 5.31 -7.55 -5.65
C SER A 104 4.41 -8.50 -6.44
N ARG A 105 3.09 -8.43 -6.18
CA ARG A 105 2.05 -9.22 -6.84
C ARG A 105 2.21 -9.26 -8.36
N VAL A 106 2.61 -8.13 -8.96
CA VAL A 106 2.83 -8.00 -10.41
C VAL A 106 3.93 -8.92 -10.92
N ILE A 107 5.02 -9.06 -10.17
CA ILE A 107 6.19 -9.85 -10.58
C ILE A 107 5.97 -11.31 -10.26
N LEU A 108 5.29 -11.60 -9.14
CA LEU A 108 4.80 -12.95 -8.84
C LEU A 108 3.81 -13.46 -9.88
N SER A 109 2.91 -12.59 -10.38
CA SER A 109 1.99 -12.93 -11.48
C SER A 109 2.69 -13.09 -12.83
N LEU A 110 3.91 -12.55 -12.96
CA LEU A 110 4.71 -12.68 -14.18
C LEU A 110 5.49 -14.01 -14.23
N VAL A 111 5.68 -14.69 -13.09
CA VAL A 111 6.43 -15.95 -13.03
C VAL A 111 5.80 -17.04 -13.92
N PRO A 112 4.49 -17.33 -13.89
CA PRO A 112 3.89 -18.33 -14.77
C PRO A 112 4.11 -18.07 -16.26
N PRO A 113 3.73 -16.90 -16.83
CA PRO A 113 3.92 -16.66 -18.26
C PRO A 113 5.40 -16.69 -18.66
N VAL A 114 6.30 -16.08 -17.86
CA VAL A 114 7.74 -16.09 -18.15
C VAL A 114 8.29 -17.52 -18.13
N SER A 115 7.93 -18.32 -17.13
CA SER A 115 8.39 -19.71 -17.03
C SER A 115 7.94 -20.57 -18.21
N ALA A 116 6.71 -20.39 -18.70
CA ALA A 116 6.19 -21.09 -19.86
C ALA A 116 6.97 -20.73 -21.14
N PHE A 117 7.25 -19.44 -21.37
CA PHE A 117 8.08 -19.01 -22.49
C PHE A 117 9.53 -19.49 -22.39
N THR A 118 10.11 -19.50 -21.19
CA THR A 118 11.46 -20.05 -20.96
C THR A 118 11.50 -21.54 -21.22
N ALA A 119 10.51 -22.31 -20.75
CA ALA A 119 10.42 -23.75 -21.01
C ALA A 119 10.28 -24.05 -22.50
N PHE A 120 9.45 -23.29 -23.21
CA PHE A 120 9.32 -23.40 -24.66
C PHE A 120 10.64 -23.08 -25.39
N ALA A 121 11.30 -21.98 -25.03
CA ALA A 121 12.60 -21.63 -25.59
C ALA A 121 13.66 -22.70 -25.32
N ALA A 122 13.68 -23.27 -24.11
CA ALA A 122 14.59 -24.36 -23.74
C ALA A 122 14.30 -25.64 -24.55
N ALA A 123 13.03 -25.97 -24.78
CA ALA A 123 12.64 -27.11 -25.62
C ALA A 123 13.12 -26.93 -27.07
N VAL A 124 12.93 -25.75 -27.66
CA VAL A 124 13.41 -25.43 -29.02
C VAL A 124 14.94 -25.47 -29.09
N ALA A 125 15.64 -24.90 -28.10
CA ALA A 125 17.10 -24.93 -28.03
C ALA A 125 17.62 -26.37 -27.94
N THR A 126 17.03 -27.19 -27.07
CA THR A 126 17.40 -28.61 -26.91
C THR A 126 17.14 -29.39 -28.20
N TYR A 127 16.00 -29.17 -28.86
CA TYR A 127 15.70 -29.78 -30.15
C TYR A 127 16.74 -29.45 -31.23
N ASN A 128 17.09 -28.16 -31.36
CA ASN A 128 18.10 -27.72 -32.33
C ASN A 128 19.51 -28.29 -32.04
N THR A 129 19.84 -28.63 -30.79
CA THR A 129 21.11 -29.32 -30.48
C THR A 129 21.11 -30.82 -30.81
N LEU A 130 19.95 -31.48 -30.78
CA LEU A 130 19.83 -32.92 -31.01
C LEU A 130 19.64 -33.27 -32.50
N ALA A 131 19.01 -32.40 -33.27
CA ALA A 131 18.75 -32.60 -34.69
C ALA A 131 19.21 -31.38 -35.52
N PRO A 132 20.53 -31.17 -35.68
CA PRO A 132 21.07 -30.01 -36.38
C PRO A 132 20.67 -29.95 -37.87
N ASP A 133 20.38 -31.11 -38.47
CA ASP A 133 19.97 -31.21 -39.88
C ASP A 133 18.58 -30.61 -40.15
N TYR A 134 17.72 -30.50 -39.12
CA TYR A 134 16.37 -29.94 -39.21
C TYR A 134 16.19 -28.75 -38.25
N ALA A 135 17.16 -27.85 -38.22
CA ALA A 135 17.13 -26.69 -37.33
C ALA A 135 15.92 -25.79 -37.58
N LEU A 136 15.16 -25.51 -36.52
CA LEU A 136 14.06 -24.55 -36.54
C LEU A 136 14.62 -23.13 -36.51
N THR A 137 14.67 -22.49 -37.69
CA THR A 137 15.12 -21.10 -37.85
C THR A 137 13.93 -20.21 -38.18
N ALA A 138 13.77 -19.12 -37.41
CA ALA A 138 12.76 -18.11 -37.65
C ALA A 138 13.42 -16.82 -38.15
N SER A 139 12.80 -16.14 -39.12
CA SER A 139 13.29 -14.85 -39.62
C SER A 139 13.16 -13.76 -38.55
N SER A 140 14.20 -12.94 -38.39
CA SER A 140 14.24 -11.82 -37.43
C SER A 140 13.52 -10.55 -37.92
N LEU A 141 13.16 -10.49 -39.21
CA LEU A 141 12.48 -9.34 -39.83
C LEU A 141 11.17 -8.93 -39.11
N PRO A 142 10.22 -9.84 -38.82
CA PRO A 142 8.99 -9.46 -38.11
C PRO A 142 9.27 -8.93 -36.70
N TYR A 143 10.31 -9.41 -36.02
CA TYR A 143 10.67 -8.94 -34.68
C TYR A 143 11.19 -7.50 -34.70
N GLN A 144 11.98 -7.14 -35.71
CA GLN A 144 12.51 -5.77 -35.85
C GLN A 144 11.42 -4.73 -36.11
N LEU A 145 10.36 -5.09 -36.84
CA LEU A 145 9.26 -4.19 -37.15
C LEU A 145 8.22 -4.11 -36.02
N THR A 146 7.98 -5.22 -35.31
CA THR A 146 6.96 -5.26 -34.25
C THR A 146 7.46 -4.73 -32.91
N ALA A 147 8.74 -4.91 -32.58
CA ALA A 147 9.32 -4.40 -31.32
C ALA A 147 9.07 -2.89 -31.10
N PRO A 148 9.36 -1.98 -32.06
CA PRO A 148 9.08 -0.56 -31.88
C PRO A 148 7.58 -0.24 -31.84
N ALA A 149 6.75 -0.96 -32.60
CA ALA A 149 5.30 -0.79 -32.55
C ALA A 149 4.73 -1.18 -31.17
N LEU A 150 5.17 -2.31 -30.60
CA LEU A 150 4.80 -2.72 -29.25
C LEU A 150 5.30 -1.73 -28.19
N ALA A 151 6.52 -1.19 -28.35
CA ALA A 151 7.05 -0.17 -27.44
C ALA A 151 6.19 1.11 -27.45
N LEU A 152 5.79 1.59 -28.62
CA LEU A 152 4.93 2.77 -28.76
C LEU A 152 3.52 2.52 -28.22
N LEU A 153 2.95 1.34 -28.46
CA LEU A 153 1.64 0.96 -27.88
C LEU A 153 1.71 0.88 -26.36
N LEU A 154 2.79 0.34 -25.81
CA LEU A 154 3.00 0.25 -24.36
C LEU A 154 3.13 1.63 -23.73
N VAL A 155 3.92 2.54 -24.30
CA VAL A 155 4.07 3.89 -23.72
C VAL A 155 2.75 4.66 -23.74
N PHE A 156 1.99 4.61 -24.83
CA PHE A 156 0.67 5.26 -24.87
C PHE A 156 -0.31 4.62 -23.88
N ARG A 157 -0.25 3.30 -23.70
CA ARG A 157 -1.06 2.60 -22.70
C ARG A 157 -0.69 3.03 -21.28
N THR A 158 0.59 3.16 -20.97
CA THR A 158 1.05 3.57 -19.62
C THR A 158 0.76 5.03 -19.34
N GLU A 159 0.89 5.92 -20.33
CA GLU A 159 0.54 7.34 -20.20
C GLU A 159 -0.96 7.54 -19.92
N ALA A 160 -1.84 6.87 -20.69
CA ALA A 160 -3.28 6.93 -20.46
C ALA A 160 -3.68 6.35 -19.09
N SER A 161 -3.02 5.27 -18.67
CA SER A 161 -3.26 4.66 -17.36
C SER A 161 -2.79 5.57 -16.21
N TYR A 162 -1.64 6.25 -16.39
CA TYR A 162 -1.10 7.19 -15.43
C TYR A 162 -1.99 8.43 -15.28
N ALA A 163 -2.53 8.96 -16.38
CA ALA A 163 -3.46 10.09 -16.35
C ALA A 163 -4.69 9.80 -15.47
N ARG A 164 -5.34 8.64 -15.67
CA ARG A 164 -6.49 8.21 -14.84
C ARG A 164 -6.14 8.02 -13.38
N PHE A 165 -4.97 7.44 -13.10
CA PHE A 165 -4.50 7.27 -11.73
C PHE A 165 -4.26 8.63 -11.04
N ASP A 166 -3.65 9.57 -11.76
CA ASP A 166 -3.38 10.91 -11.23
C ASP A 166 -4.66 11.71 -11.01
N GLU A 167 -5.64 11.60 -11.91
CA GLU A 167 -6.99 12.16 -11.74
C GLU A 167 -7.69 11.62 -10.49
N GLY A 168 -7.67 10.30 -10.28
CA GLY A 168 -8.24 9.66 -9.09
C GLY A 168 -7.57 10.13 -7.80
N ARG A 169 -6.24 10.21 -7.78
CA ARG A 169 -5.48 10.75 -6.64
C ARG A 169 -5.83 12.21 -6.36
N LYS A 170 -5.92 13.05 -7.40
CA LYS A 170 -6.34 14.45 -7.29
C LYS A 170 -7.76 14.57 -6.73
N ALA A 171 -8.70 13.77 -7.22
CA ALA A 171 -10.07 13.74 -6.72
C ALA A 171 -10.13 13.34 -5.24
N TRP A 172 -9.43 12.27 -4.85
CA TRP A 172 -9.34 11.83 -3.46
C TRP A 172 -8.77 12.91 -2.52
N MET A 173 -7.69 13.58 -2.95
CA MET A 173 -7.11 14.69 -2.17
C MET A 173 -8.09 15.87 -2.02
N ARG A 174 -8.88 16.19 -3.05
CA ARG A 174 -9.91 17.24 -2.96
C ARG A 174 -11.01 16.87 -1.97
N VAL A 175 -11.44 15.61 -1.94
CA VAL A 175 -12.44 15.13 -0.96
C VAL A 175 -11.90 15.27 0.46
N LEU A 176 -10.66 14.85 0.70
CA LEU A 176 -10.05 14.95 2.03
C LEU A 176 -9.89 16.42 2.46
N ALA A 177 -9.40 17.28 1.56
CA ALA A 177 -9.27 18.71 1.84
C ALA A 177 -10.63 19.36 2.11
N GLY A 178 -11.65 19.05 1.30
CA GLY A 178 -13.02 19.54 1.53
C GLY A 178 -13.59 19.11 2.88
N ALA A 179 -13.40 17.85 3.28
CA ALA A 179 -13.82 17.36 4.58
C ALA A 179 -13.09 18.08 5.73
N THR A 180 -11.78 18.33 5.62
CA THR A 180 -11.04 19.04 6.66
C THR A 180 -11.40 20.53 6.75
N GLU A 181 -11.61 21.19 5.61
CA GLU A 181 -12.03 22.61 5.59
C GLU A 181 -13.43 22.78 6.17
N LEU A 182 -14.38 21.89 5.83
CA LEU A 182 -15.73 21.91 6.42
C LEU A 182 -15.69 21.64 7.93
N ALA A 183 -14.91 20.65 8.36
CA ALA A 183 -14.71 20.39 9.79
C ALA A 183 -14.11 21.62 10.51
N GLY A 184 -13.11 22.26 9.90
CA GLY A 184 -12.51 23.50 10.40
C GLY A 184 -13.51 24.63 10.53
N MET A 185 -14.32 24.88 9.49
CA MET A 185 -15.34 25.91 9.47
C MET A 185 -16.38 25.71 10.58
N VAL A 186 -16.83 24.47 10.80
CA VAL A 186 -17.76 24.09 11.87
C VAL A 186 -17.14 24.30 13.26
N MET A 187 -15.86 23.97 13.44
CA MET A 187 -15.16 24.22 14.71
C MET A 187 -14.98 25.73 14.97
N HIS A 188 -14.67 26.52 13.94
CA HIS A 188 -14.49 27.96 14.06
C HIS A 188 -15.80 28.71 14.30
N SER A 189 -16.90 28.31 13.67
CA SER A 189 -18.21 28.94 13.88
C SER A 189 -18.76 28.68 15.28
N CYS A 190 -18.51 27.49 15.84
CA CYS A 190 -18.92 27.17 17.22
C CYS A 190 -18.03 27.81 18.29
N ALA A 191 -16.76 28.08 17.98
CA ALA A 191 -15.87 28.82 18.90
C ALA A 191 -16.27 30.30 19.07
N ALA A 192 -17.06 30.86 18.16
CA ALA A 192 -17.52 32.25 18.20
C ALA A 192 -18.92 32.43 18.84
N GLY A 193 -19.71 31.36 19.00
CA GLY A 193 -21.02 31.37 19.66
C GLY A 193 -20.94 31.01 21.15
N GLU A 194 -21.86 31.51 21.97
CA GLU A 194 -21.84 31.32 23.43
C GLU A 194 -21.72 29.84 23.86
N ARG A 195 -20.76 29.61 24.77
CA ARG A 195 -20.22 28.31 25.19
C ARG A 195 -21.11 27.58 26.22
N GLY A 196 -22.35 27.29 25.85
CA GLY A 196 -23.35 26.76 26.78
C GLY A 196 -23.79 25.32 26.58
N ASP A 197 -24.10 24.89 25.35
CA ASP A 197 -24.88 23.65 25.14
C ASP A 197 -24.62 22.95 23.77
N ASN A 198 -24.11 23.66 22.76
CA ASN A 198 -23.92 23.14 21.40
C ASN A 198 -22.66 22.26 21.19
N ASP A 199 -21.82 22.06 22.20
CA ASP A 199 -20.53 21.37 22.06
C ASP A 199 -20.68 19.88 21.68
N THR A 200 -21.78 19.23 22.09
CA THR A 200 -22.07 17.82 21.80
C THR A 200 -22.51 17.59 20.35
N GLY A 201 -23.35 18.47 19.80
CA GLY A 201 -23.84 18.38 18.41
C GLY A 201 -22.75 18.69 17.38
N THR A 202 -21.92 19.70 17.65
CA THR A 202 -20.79 20.09 16.79
C THR A 202 -19.74 18.99 16.71
N GLY A 203 -19.42 18.34 17.83
CA GLY A 203 -18.52 17.19 17.87
C GLY A 203 -19.03 16.02 17.03
N ALA A 204 -20.32 15.72 17.10
CA ALA A 204 -20.96 14.68 16.28
C ALA A 204 -20.90 15.03 14.78
N LEU A 205 -21.19 16.28 14.41
CA LEU A 205 -21.15 16.74 13.02
C LEU A 205 -19.73 16.67 12.43
N VAL A 206 -18.72 17.11 13.17
CA VAL A 206 -17.31 16.99 12.75
C VAL A 206 -16.93 15.52 12.58
N ASN A 207 -17.38 14.65 13.49
CA ASN A 207 -17.14 13.22 13.40
C ASN A 207 -17.79 12.62 12.13
N TYR A 208 -19.00 13.06 11.74
CA TYR A 208 -19.62 12.65 10.47
C TYR A 208 -18.84 13.11 9.24
N ILE A 209 -18.39 14.37 9.23
CA ILE A 209 -17.60 14.93 8.12
C ILE A 209 -16.29 14.14 7.95
N LEU A 210 -15.64 13.74 9.04
CA LEU A 210 -14.40 12.97 9.01
C LEU A 210 -14.63 11.46 8.77
N ALA A 211 -15.80 10.93 9.11
CA ALA A 211 -16.18 9.55 8.82
C ALA A 211 -16.49 9.33 7.33
N PHE A 212 -16.95 10.36 6.61
CA PHE A 212 -17.29 10.26 5.19
C PHE A 212 -16.12 9.76 4.31
N PRO A 213 -14.89 10.33 4.36
CA PRO A 213 -13.76 9.78 3.62
C PRO A 213 -13.43 8.33 3.98
N VAL A 214 -13.57 7.95 5.25
CA VAL A 214 -13.32 6.57 5.69
C VAL A 214 -14.34 5.62 5.07
N ALA A 215 -15.62 5.98 5.06
CA ALA A 215 -16.69 5.22 4.43
C ALA A 215 -16.49 5.12 2.91
N LEU A 216 -16.12 6.22 2.25
CA LEU A 216 -15.84 6.26 0.82
C LEU A 216 -14.73 5.27 0.43
N LYS A 217 -13.65 5.22 1.23
CA LYS A 217 -12.52 4.30 1.01
C LYS A 217 -12.89 2.82 1.19
N VAL A 218 -13.82 2.53 2.10
CA VAL A 218 -14.33 1.15 2.29
C VAL A 218 -15.25 0.77 1.13
N SER A 219 -16.11 1.70 0.69
CA SER A 219 -17.02 1.48 -0.44
C SER A 219 -16.29 1.20 -1.75
N GLU A 220 -15.13 1.81 -1.99
CA GLU A 220 -14.33 1.59 -3.20
C GLU A 220 -13.60 0.23 -3.19
N ARG A 221 -13.46 -0.41 -2.02
CA ARG A 221 -12.66 -1.62 -1.85
C ARG A 221 -13.41 -2.91 -2.19
N ASP A 222 -14.73 -2.97 -1.96
CA ASP A 222 -15.56 -4.17 -2.11
C ASP A 222 -16.94 -3.84 -2.71
N PRO A 223 -17.16 -4.03 -4.04
CA PRO A 223 -18.47 -3.77 -4.66
C PRO A 223 -19.64 -4.69 -4.20
N PRO A 224 -19.46 -5.96 -3.78
CA PRO A 224 -20.61 -6.82 -3.42
C PRO A 224 -21.14 -6.59 -1.99
N LEU A 225 -20.43 -5.87 -1.12
CA LEU A 225 -20.87 -5.53 0.24
C LEU A 225 -21.66 -4.23 0.33
N LEU A 226 -21.91 -3.55 -0.81
CA LEU A 226 -22.57 -2.25 -0.85
C LEU A 226 -23.99 -2.31 -0.28
N HIS A 227 -24.76 -3.38 -0.53
CA HIS A 227 -26.11 -3.54 0.02
C HIS A 227 -26.12 -3.71 1.55
N ILE A 228 -25.13 -4.40 2.11
CA ILE A 228 -25.06 -4.70 3.55
C ILE A 228 -24.47 -3.51 4.30
N THR A 229 -23.46 -2.84 3.73
CA THR A 229 -22.78 -1.71 4.37
C THR A 229 -23.62 -0.43 4.28
N VAL A 230 -24.29 -0.18 3.16
CA VAL A 230 -25.27 0.92 3.07
C VAL A 230 -26.46 0.65 3.99
N SER A 231 -26.96 -0.59 4.07
CA SER A 231 -28.02 -0.92 5.05
C SER A 231 -27.57 -0.76 6.49
N CYS A 232 -26.35 -1.17 6.87
CA CYS A 232 -25.83 -1.02 8.23
C CYS A 232 -25.52 0.45 8.58
N VAL A 233 -24.96 1.23 7.65
CA VAL A 233 -24.74 2.67 7.87
C VAL A 233 -26.08 3.39 7.95
N PHE A 234 -27.07 3.03 7.13
CA PHE A 234 -28.43 3.57 7.21
C PHE A 234 -29.13 3.15 8.51
N LEU A 235 -28.90 1.93 9.02
CA LEU A 235 -29.42 1.46 10.30
C LEU A 235 -28.76 2.18 11.48
N ILE A 236 -27.47 2.49 11.39
CA ILE A 236 -26.75 3.31 12.38
C ILE A 236 -27.19 4.78 12.30
N MET A 237 -27.55 5.28 11.10
CA MET A 237 -28.15 6.61 10.89
C MET A 237 -29.62 6.72 11.34
N LEU A 238 -30.35 5.60 11.43
CA LEU A 238 -31.78 5.57 11.80
C LEU A 238 -32.01 5.30 13.30
N VAL A 239 -31.00 4.77 14.00
CA VAL A 239 -31.08 4.36 15.41
C VAL A 239 -30.42 5.38 16.36
N LEU A 240 -29.88 6.50 15.85
CA LEU A 240 -29.44 7.65 16.64
C LEU A 240 -30.31 8.89 16.42
#